data_AF-A0A0Q3ICB2-F1
#
_entry.id   AF-A0A0Q3ICB2-F1
#
_cell.length_a   1.000
_cell.length_b   1.000
_cell.length_c   1.000
_cell.angle_alpha   90.00
_cell.angle_beta   90.00
_cell.angle_gamma   90.00
#
_symmetry.space_group_name_H-M   'P 1'
#
loop_
_entity.id
_entity.type
_entity.pdbx_description
1 polymer ?
#
loop_
_entity_poly.entity_id
_entity_poly.type
_entity_poly.pdbx_seq_one_letter_code
_entity_poly.pdbx_strand_id
1 'polypeptide(L)'
;MFKAIASRVRAAASAIDDAVRQTHAARLAIMAARLRRPLPLLAILTAATLLFCLFLGWSTGRSVFDLLSPASPTGIGAGIAGVLAGLAVLELCAAFAVTLITGALQLAYDTGRHRVRALLVIACAIVLAGLAWRLSELDPASLSFATILPILGGGSLLALTIWFERAYLRPAYPGFRDFWVDVVDARRFLTRAAHGE
;
A
#
# COMPACT_ATOMS: atom_id res chain seq x y z
N MET A 1 9.95 17.28 40.99
CA MET A 1 9.68 17.88 39.66
C MET A 1 10.04 16.94 38.49
N PHE A 2 11.25 16.39 38.43
CA PHE A 2 11.66 15.43 37.36
C PHE A 2 10.77 14.19 37.19
N LYS A 3 10.31 13.56 38.29
CA LYS A 3 9.39 12.40 38.23
C LYS A 3 8.02 12.72 37.62
N ALA A 4 7.52 13.95 37.81
CA ALA A 4 6.25 14.42 37.23
C ALA A 4 6.38 14.69 35.72
N ILE A 5 7.55 15.19 35.29
CA ILE A 5 7.85 15.40 33.87
C ILE A 5 8.06 14.04 33.18
N ALA A 6 8.81 13.13 33.80
CA ALA A 6 9.05 11.78 33.26
C ALA A 6 7.75 10.94 33.13
N SER A 7 6.84 11.03 34.10
CA SER A 7 5.53 10.36 34.01
C SER A 7 4.63 10.95 32.93
N ARG A 8 4.63 12.28 32.76
CA ARG A 8 3.91 12.94 31.66
C ARG A 8 4.49 12.64 30.28
N VAL A 9 5.82 12.58 30.15
CA VAL A 9 6.49 12.16 28.91
C VAL A 9 6.18 10.70 28.60
N ARG A 10 6.16 9.83 29.60
CA ARG A 10 5.80 8.41 29.41
C ARG A 10 4.33 8.24 29.02
N ALA A 11 3.42 9.01 29.62
CA ALA A 11 2.00 9.01 29.27
C ALA A 11 1.75 9.59 27.87
N ALA A 12 2.48 10.64 27.48
CA ALA A 12 2.43 11.17 26.12
C ALA A 12 3.01 10.16 25.12
N ALA A 13 4.12 9.51 25.45
CA ALA A 13 4.71 8.46 24.62
C ALA A 13 3.79 7.25 24.46
N SER A 14 3.08 6.82 25.51
CA SER A 14 2.10 5.73 25.40
C SER A 14 0.87 6.14 24.62
N ALA A 15 0.37 7.37 24.79
CA ALA A 15 -0.74 7.89 23.99
C ALA A 15 -0.37 8.06 22.52
N ILE A 16 0.88 8.43 22.22
CA ILE A 16 1.42 8.47 20.87
C ILE A 16 1.57 7.05 20.32
N ASP A 17 2.07 6.08 21.09
CA ASP A 17 2.18 4.68 20.64
C ASP A 17 0.80 4.08 20.36
N ASP A 18 -0.21 4.35 21.20
CA ASP A 18 -1.58 3.92 20.98
C ASP A 18 -2.22 4.63 19.77
N ALA A 19 -2.01 5.93 19.61
CA ALA A 19 -2.47 6.67 18.43
C ALA A 19 -1.79 6.18 17.15
N VAL A 20 -0.48 5.90 17.19
CA VAL A 20 0.28 5.30 16.09
C VAL A 20 -0.23 3.90 15.77
N ARG A 21 -0.55 3.07 16.76
CA ARG A 21 -1.17 1.75 16.53
C ARG A 21 -2.57 1.83 15.92
N GLN A 22 -3.28 2.93 16.15
CA GLN A 22 -4.57 3.21 15.52
C GLN A 22 -4.46 3.70 14.07
N THR A 23 -3.27 4.08 13.61
CA THR A 23 -3.06 4.54 12.23
C THR A 23 -3.28 3.43 11.20
N HIS A 24 -3.77 3.83 10.02
CA HIS A 24 -3.92 2.92 8.89
C HIS A 24 -2.57 2.44 8.38
N ALA A 25 -1.52 3.26 8.47
CA ALA A 25 -0.16 2.85 8.11
C ALA A 25 0.36 1.71 9.01
N ALA A 26 0.14 1.80 10.33
CA ALA A 26 0.51 0.72 11.26
C ALA A 26 -0.29 -0.55 10.99
N ARG A 27 -1.58 -0.44 10.67
CA ARG A 27 -2.40 -1.59 10.27
C ARG A 27 -1.84 -2.27 9.01
N LEU A 28 -1.48 -1.51 7.98
CA LEU A 28 -0.83 -2.05 6.77
C LEU A 28 0.50 -2.77 7.10
N ALA A 29 1.31 -2.20 7.99
CA ALA A 29 2.57 -2.81 8.41
C ALA A 29 2.36 -4.13 9.16
N ILE A 30 1.39 -4.18 10.08
CA ILE A 30 1.03 -5.40 10.81
C ILE A 30 0.48 -6.45 9.85
N MET A 31 -0.38 -6.05 8.90
CA MET A 31 -0.91 -6.93 7.87
C MET A 31 0.23 -7.54 7.04
N ALA A 32 1.15 -6.71 6.53
CA ALA A 32 2.30 -7.18 5.75
C ALA A 32 3.18 -8.18 6.54
N ALA A 33 3.44 -7.89 7.83
CA ALA A 33 4.22 -8.77 8.68
C ALA A 33 3.54 -10.12 8.94
N ARG A 34 2.23 -10.12 9.26
CA ARG A 34 1.47 -11.34 9.56
C ARG A 34 1.16 -12.17 8.32
N LEU A 35 0.93 -11.54 7.17
CA LEU A 35 0.68 -12.21 5.89
C LEU A 35 1.93 -12.88 5.31
N ARG A 36 3.14 -12.51 5.75
CA ARG A 36 4.42 -12.98 5.19
C ARG A 36 4.58 -14.50 5.16
N ARG A 37 4.07 -15.21 6.17
CA ARG A 37 4.14 -16.68 6.27
C ARG A 37 3.03 -17.39 5.49
N PRO A 38 1.73 -17.07 5.68
CA PRO A 38 0.66 -17.79 4.99
C PRO A 38 0.52 -17.37 3.53
N LEU A 39 0.73 -16.10 3.18
CA LEU A 39 0.41 -15.50 1.88
C LEU A 39 1.54 -14.54 1.44
N PRO A 40 2.72 -15.08 1.05
CA PRO A 40 3.91 -14.25 0.82
C PRO A 40 3.69 -13.21 -0.29
N LEU A 41 2.87 -13.50 -1.29
CA LEU A 41 2.61 -12.54 -2.37
C LEU A 41 1.71 -11.39 -1.89
N LEU A 42 0.64 -11.68 -1.15
CA LEU A 42 -0.19 -10.63 -0.54
C LEU A 42 0.62 -9.79 0.45
N ALA A 43 1.54 -10.41 1.18
CA ALA A 43 2.48 -9.71 2.06
C ALA A 43 3.44 -8.78 1.30
N ILE A 44 3.99 -9.23 0.17
CA ILE A 44 4.84 -8.40 -0.69
C ILE A 44 4.04 -7.24 -1.27
N LEU A 45 2.81 -7.48 -1.75
CA LEU A 45 1.95 -6.43 -2.28
C LEU A 45 1.61 -5.40 -1.22
N THR A 46 1.14 -5.83 -0.05
CA THR A 46 0.83 -4.94 1.08
C THR A 46 2.06 -4.18 1.57
N ALA A 47 3.23 -4.81 1.62
CA ALA A 47 4.49 -4.15 1.93
C ALA A 47 4.88 -3.12 0.85
N ALA A 48 4.73 -3.45 -0.43
CA ALA A 48 4.97 -2.53 -1.54
C ALA A 48 4.00 -1.34 -1.48
N THR A 49 2.72 -1.57 -1.16
CA THR A 49 1.72 -0.52 -0.97
C THR A 49 2.10 0.38 0.21
N LEU A 50 2.55 -0.20 1.33
CA LEU A 50 3.04 0.58 2.47
C LEU A 50 4.25 1.45 2.09
N LEU A 51 5.23 0.88 1.40
CA LEU A 51 6.40 1.61 0.92
C LEU A 51 6.01 2.74 -0.03
N PHE A 52 5.03 2.50 -0.91
CA PHE A 52 4.48 3.52 -1.80
C PHE A 52 3.78 4.64 -1.02
N CYS A 53 2.98 4.31 0.00
CA CYS A 53 2.36 5.32 0.86
C CYS A 53 3.40 6.14 1.63
N LEU A 54 4.46 5.50 2.16
CA LEU A 54 5.58 6.18 2.83
C LEU A 54 6.31 7.13 1.87
N PHE A 55 6.56 6.68 0.64
CA PHE A 55 7.16 7.51 -0.39
C PHE A 55 6.29 8.72 -0.76
N LEU A 56 4.97 8.54 -0.90
CA LEU A 56 4.03 9.64 -1.18
C LEU A 56 3.95 10.63 -0.01
N GLY A 57 3.88 10.13 1.23
CA GLY A 57 3.90 10.98 2.41
C GLY A 57 5.20 11.78 2.52
N TRP A 58 6.35 11.12 2.31
CA TRP A 58 7.65 11.78 2.32
C TRP A 58 7.80 12.83 1.22
N SER A 59 7.50 12.47 -0.03
CA SER A 59 7.59 13.38 -1.17
C SER A 59 6.68 14.59 -0.99
N THR A 60 5.45 14.39 -0.52
CA THR A 60 4.52 15.49 -0.25
C THR A 60 5.01 16.39 0.87
N GLY A 61 5.46 15.82 2.00
CA GLY A 61 5.97 16.60 3.11
C GLY A 61 7.20 17.43 2.73
N ARG A 62 8.09 16.86 1.92
CA ARG A 62 9.24 17.56 1.35
C ARG A 62 8.83 18.68 0.41
N SER A 63 7.88 18.45 -0.50
CA SER A 63 7.39 19.48 -1.41
C SER A 63 6.76 20.66 -0.68
N VAL A 64 5.99 20.40 0.38
CA VAL A 64 5.39 21.45 1.22
C VAL A 64 6.46 22.22 1.99
N PHE A 65 7.47 21.54 2.52
CA PHE A 65 8.60 22.19 3.17
C PHE A 65 9.36 23.09 2.20
N ASP A 66 9.73 22.58 1.02
CA ASP A 66 10.46 23.33 0.01
C ASP A 66 9.67 24.57 -0.45
N LEU A 67 8.35 24.44 -0.59
CA LEU A 67 7.43 25.54 -0.97
C LEU A 67 7.33 26.63 0.11
N LEU A 68 7.27 26.26 1.39
CA LEU A 68 7.06 27.18 2.50
C LEU A 68 8.36 27.70 3.12
N SER A 69 9.50 27.04 2.85
CA SER A 69 10.82 27.44 3.37
C SER A 69 11.21 28.88 3.04
N PRO A 70 10.92 29.46 1.85
CA PRO A 70 11.28 30.85 1.55
C PRO A 70 10.46 31.87 2.33
N ALA A 71 9.25 31.48 2.77
CA ALA A 71 8.32 32.34 3.51
C ALA A 71 8.45 32.18 5.04
N SER A 72 9.28 31.25 5.52
CA SER A 72 9.44 30.92 6.94
C SER A 72 10.85 31.26 7.42
N PRO A 73 11.09 32.45 8.01
CA PRO A 73 12.44 32.93 8.39
C PRO A 73 13.19 31.99 9.33
N THR A 74 12.48 31.26 10.18
CA THR A 74 13.04 30.32 11.15
C THR A 74 13.04 28.87 10.66
N GLY A 75 12.42 28.57 9.51
CA GLY A 75 12.20 27.20 9.00
C GLY A 75 11.25 26.32 9.83
N ILE A 76 10.91 26.70 11.06
CA ILE A 76 10.09 25.90 11.99
C ILE A 76 8.66 25.72 11.47
N GLY A 77 8.04 26.81 10.98
CA GLY A 77 6.67 26.77 10.47
C GLY A 77 6.53 25.88 9.23
N ALA A 78 7.48 26.00 8.29
CA ALA A 78 7.56 25.15 7.11
C ALA A 78 7.79 23.67 7.49
N GLY A 79 8.62 23.41 8.50
CA GLY A 79 8.88 22.06 9.02
C GLY A 79 7.62 21.40 9.60
N ILE A 80 6.90 22.10 10.47
CA ILE A 80 5.65 21.59 11.06
C ILE A 80 4.60 21.33 9.96
N ALA A 81 4.41 22.28 9.04
CA ALA A 81 3.47 22.14 7.94
C ALA A 81 3.82 20.97 7.01
N GLY A 82 5.10 20.79 6.67
CA GLY A 82 5.58 19.67 5.85
C GLY A 82 5.36 18.31 6.53
N VAL A 83 5.66 18.20 7.82
CA VAL A 83 5.41 16.96 8.58
C VAL A 83 3.92 16.63 8.64
N LEU A 84 3.06 17.62 8.94
CA LEU A 84 1.62 17.42 9.00
C LEU A 84 1.03 17.02 7.64
N ALA A 85 1.44 17.68 6.56
CA ALA A 85 1.01 17.35 5.21
C ALA A 85 1.44 15.93 4.80
N GLY A 86 2.69 15.56 5.10
CA GLY A 86 3.20 14.22 4.82
C GLY A 86 2.46 13.12 5.59
N LEU A 87 2.19 13.33 6.89
CA LEU A 87 1.41 12.41 7.71
C LEU A 87 -0.04 12.28 7.23
N ALA A 88 -0.68 13.40 6.87
CA ALA A 88 -2.04 13.39 6.35
C ALA A 88 -2.15 12.59 5.04
N VAL A 89 -1.23 12.80 4.10
CA VAL A 89 -1.19 12.04 2.84
C VAL A 89 -0.89 10.56 3.09
N LEU A 90 0.08 10.25 3.96
CA LEU A 90 0.39 8.88 4.35
C LEU A 90 -0.85 8.15 4.87
N GLU A 91 -1.58 8.77 5.81
CA GLU A 91 -2.77 8.16 6.41
C GLU A 91 -3.91 8.02 5.41
N LEU A 92 -4.14 9.02 4.57
CA LEU A 92 -5.22 9.00 3.58
C LEU A 92 -4.94 7.94 2.50
N CYS A 93 -3.69 7.81 2.05
CA CYS A 93 -3.26 6.74 1.15
C CYS A 93 -3.36 5.37 1.81
N ALA A 94 -2.95 5.24 3.07
CA ALA A 94 -3.04 3.99 3.81
C ALA A 94 -4.49 3.54 4.03
N ALA A 95 -5.38 4.47 4.40
CA ALA A 95 -6.81 4.22 4.53
C ALA A 95 -7.41 3.78 3.19
N PHE A 96 -7.11 4.51 2.12
CA PHE A 96 -7.55 4.17 0.77
C PHE A 96 -7.05 2.77 0.35
N ALA A 97 -5.78 2.46 0.58
CA ALA A 97 -5.22 1.14 0.29
C ALA A 97 -5.94 0.01 1.06
N VAL A 98 -6.22 0.20 2.35
CA VAL A 98 -6.99 -0.78 3.14
C VAL A 98 -8.40 -0.96 2.57
N THR A 99 -9.08 0.12 2.19
CA THR A 99 -10.42 0.02 1.58
C THR A 99 -10.38 -0.70 0.23
N LEU A 100 -9.38 -0.42 -0.61
CA LEU A 100 -9.18 -1.12 -1.87
C LEU A 100 -8.90 -2.60 -1.68
N ILE A 101 -8.02 -2.97 -0.74
CA ILE A 101 -7.72 -4.38 -0.43
C ILE A 101 -8.99 -5.10 0.06
N THR A 102 -9.78 -4.45 0.91
CA THR A 102 -11.03 -5.01 1.43
C THR A 102 -12.06 -5.20 0.32
N GLY A 103 -12.25 -4.19 -0.53
CA GLY A 103 -13.16 -4.26 -1.67
C GLY A 103 -12.72 -5.29 -2.72
N ALA A 104 -11.42 -5.39 -2.99
CA ALA A 104 -10.86 -6.40 -3.88
C ALA A 104 -11.10 -7.81 -3.35
N LEU A 105 -10.96 -8.03 -2.05
CA LEU A 105 -11.25 -9.33 -1.42
C LEU A 105 -12.74 -9.67 -1.40
N GLN A 106 -13.63 -8.68 -1.24
CA GLN A 106 -15.07 -8.87 -1.40
C GLN A 106 -15.42 -9.26 -2.83
N LEU A 107 -14.92 -8.50 -3.81
CA LEU A 107 -15.11 -8.81 -5.22
C LEU A 107 -14.56 -10.20 -5.58
N ALA A 108 -13.39 -10.56 -5.05
CA ALA A 108 -12.78 -11.89 -5.23
C ALA A 108 -13.65 -13.01 -4.64
N TYR A 109 -14.25 -12.79 -3.47
CA TYR A 109 -15.17 -13.72 -2.83
C TYR A 109 -16.45 -13.93 -3.65
N ASP A 110 -17.04 -12.84 -4.17
CA ASP A 110 -18.31 -12.88 -4.90
C ASP A 110 -18.17 -13.39 -6.34
N THR A 111 -17.03 -13.16 -6.99
CA THR A 111 -16.84 -13.48 -8.42
C THR A 111 -16.21 -14.86 -8.67
N GLY A 112 -15.42 -15.37 -7.71
CA GLY A 112 -14.74 -16.66 -7.81
C GLY A 112 -13.52 -16.67 -8.76
N ARG A 113 -12.69 -17.71 -8.62
CA ARG A 113 -11.33 -17.76 -9.23
C ARG A 113 -11.26 -17.53 -10.74
N HIS A 114 -12.25 -18.01 -11.51
CA HIS A 114 -12.22 -17.91 -12.98
C HIS A 114 -12.53 -16.49 -13.47
N ARG A 115 -13.44 -15.78 -12.79
CA ARG A 115 -13.78 -14.39 -13.12
C ARG A 115 -12.70 -13.42 -12.63
N VAL A 116 -12.08 -13.69 -11.49
CA VAL A 116 -10.91 -12.93 -11.02
C VAL A 116 -9.76 -12.99 -12.02
N ARG A 117 -9.49 -14.16 -12.62
CA ARG A 117 -8.52 -14.24 -13.74
C ARG A 117 -8.93 -13.35 -14.91
N ALA A 118 -10.19 -13.40 -15.32
CA ALA A 118 -10.66 -12.57 -16.44
C ALA A 118 -10.45 -11.07 -16.15
N LEU A 119 -10.75 -10.61 -14.93
CA LEU A 119 -10.51 -9.24 -14.50
C LEU A 119 -9.01 -8.87 -14.52
N LEU A 120 -8.14 -9.76 -14.03
CA LEU A 120 -6.69 -9.55 -14.08
C LEU A 120 -6.17 -9.45 -15.52
N VAL A 121 -6.64 -10.31 -16.42
CA VAL A 121 -6.27 -10.28 -17.85
C VAL A 121 -6.75 -8.99 -18.51
N ILE A 122 -7.98 -8.55 -18.24
CA ILE A 122 -8.52 -7.27 -18.73
C ILE A 122 -7.68 -6.11 -18.20
N ALA A 123 -7.34 -6.11 -16.91
CA ALA A 123 -6.49 -5.09 -16.31
C ALA A 123 -5.09 -5.06 -16.96
N CYS A 124 -4.46 -6.22 -17.18
CA CYS A 124 -3.22 -6.33 -17.93
C CYS A 124 -3.34 -5.75 -19.34
N ALA A 125 -4.43 -6.07 -20.05
CA ALA A 125 -4.65 -5.56 -21.40
C ALA A 125 -4.77 -4.02 -21.42
N ILE A 126 -5.52 -3.44 -20.47
CA ILE A 126 -5.65 -1.98 -20.33
C ILE A 126 -4.30 -1.34 -20.04
N VAL A 127 -3.51 -1.91 -19.10
CA VAL A 127 -2.20 -1.36 -18.76
C VAL A 127 -1.22 -1.46 -19.92
N LEU A 128 -1.21 -2.57 -20.66
CA LEU A 128 -0.38 -2.72 -21.85
C LEU A 128 -0.79 -1.77 -22.98
N ALA A 129 -2.10 -1.57 -23.19
CA ALA A 129 -2.60 -0.60 -24.17
C ALA A 129 -2.21 0.83 -23.79
N GLY A 130 -2.37 1.20 -22.51
CA GLY A 130 -1.95 2.50 -22.00
C GLY A 130 -0.43 2.71 -22.08
N LEU A 131 0.36 1.66 -21.82
CA LEU A 131 1.81 1.72 -21.95
C LEU A 131 2.24 1.84 -23.42
N ALA A 132 1.61 1.10 -24.34
CA ALA A 132 1.87 1.21 -25.77
C ALA A 132 1.55 2.62 -26.28
N TRP A 133 0.42 3.21 -25.83
CA TRP A 133 0.08 4.60 -26.11
C TRP A 133 1.17 5.57 -25.62
N ARG A 134 1.58 5.44 -24.35
CA ARG A 134 2.63 6.28 -23.76
C ARG A 134 3.97 6.13 -24.46
N LEU A 135 4.35 4.93 -24.88
CA LEU A 135 5.57 4.68 -25.63
C LEU A 135 5.53 5.30 -27.02
N SER A 136 4.34 5.39 -27.64
CA SER A 136 4.18 6.06 -28.94
C SER A 136 4.36 7.58 -28.87
N GLU A 137 4.11 8.18 -27.70
CA GLU A 137 4.30 9.62 -27.43
C GLU A 137 5.67 9.94 -26.81
N LEU A 138 6.48 8.92 -26.49
CA LEU A 138 7.67 9.10 -25.66
C LEU A 138 8.87 9.61 -26.46
N ASP A 139 9.44 10.73 -26.04
CA ASP A 139 10.78 11.14 -26.47
C ASP A 139 11.84 10.32 -25.69
N PRO A 140 12.68 9.50 -26.35
CA PRO A 140 13.66 8.64 -25.70
C PRO A 140 14.70 9.38 -24.84
N ALA A 141 14.85 10.70 -25.03
CA ALA A 141 15.72 11.53 -24.19
C ALA A 141 15.14 11.84 -22.80
N SER A 142 13.85 11.55 -22.55
CA SER A 142 13.10 12.00 -21.35
C SER A 142 12.75 10.87 -20.37
N LEU A 143 13.73 10.04 -20.01
CA LEU A 143 13.55 9.00 -18.98
C LEU A 143 13.40 9.63 -17.58
N SER A 144 12.16 9.94 -17.22
CA SER A 144 11.79 10.42 -15.88
C SER A 144 11.20 9.30 -15.03
N PHE A 145 11.16 9.50 -13.70
CA PHE A 145 10.48 8.59 -12.79
C PHE A 145 8.98 8.42 -13.12
N ALA A 146 8.34 9.46 -13.66
CA ALA A 146 6.95 9.41 -14.12
C ALA A 146 6.74 8.42 -15.28
N THR A 147 7.78 8.14 -16.05
CA THR A 147 7.77 7.17 -17.15
C THR A 147 8.04 5.74 -16.68
N ILE A 148 8.88 5.57 -15.64
CA ILE A 148 9.27 4.26 -15.11
C ILE A 148 8.14 3.64 -14.26
N LEU A 149 7.41 4.46 -13.52
CA LEU A 149 6.39 3.99 -12.58
C LEU A 149 5.26 3.18 -13.27
N PRO A 150 4.68 3.61 -14.42
CA PRO A 150 3.70 2.81 -15.15
C PRO A 150 4.25 1.48 -15.68
N ILE A 151 5.53 1.45 -16.10
CA ILE A 151 6.19 0.23 -16.59
C ILE A 151 6.32 -0.79 -15.45
N LEU A 152 6.79 -0.36 -14.28
CA LEU A 152 6.87 -1.20 -13.09
C LEU A 152 5.48 -1.66 -12.63
N GLY A 153 4.48 -0.77 -12.69
CA GLY A 153 3.08 -1.10 -12.42
C GLY A 153 2.56 -2.20 -13.35
N GLY A 154 2.78 -2.08 -14.67
CA GLY A 154 2.37 -3.10 -15.63
C GLY A 154 3.12 -4.42 -15.48
N GLY A 155 4.43 -4.37 -15.25
CA GLY A 155 5.25 -5.56 -15.02
C GLY A 155 4.82 -6.32 -13.76
N SER A 156 4.54 -5.61 -12.67
CA SER A 156 4.05 -6.23 -11.43
C SER A 156 2.65 -6.83 -11.60
N LEU A 157 1.74 -6.18 -12.34
CA LEU A 157 0.41 -6.71 -12.64
C LEU A 157 0.47 -7.98 -13.51
N LEU A 158 1.36 -8.02 -14.50
CA LEU A 158 1.61 -9.20 -15.32
C LEU A 158 2.18 -10.36 -14.48
N ALA A 159 3.19 -10.07 -13.66
CA ALA A 159 3.78 -11.07 -12.76
C ALA A 159 2.73 -11.63 -11.78
N LEU A 160 1.87 -10.77 -11.23
CA LEU A 160 0.75 -11.15 -10.38
C LEU A 160 -0.23 -12.07 -11.11
N THR A 161 -0.58 -11.74 -12.35
CA THR A 161 -1.52 -12.52 -13.17
C THR A 161 -0.95 -13.91 -13.49
N ILE A 162 0.32 -14.00 -13.87
CA ILE A 162 1.01 -15.27 -14.14
C ILE A 162 1.07 -16.12 -12.86
N TRP A 163 1.41 -15.51 -11.73
CA TRP A 163 1.43 -16.22 -10.45
C TRP A 163 0.04 -16.72 -10.07
N PHE A 164 -1.01 -15.90 -10.23
CA PHE A 164 -2.39 -16.27 -9.92
C PHE A 164 -2.82 -17.51 -10.72
N GLU A 165 -2.51 -17.56 -12.01
CA GLU A 165 -2.80 -18.73 -12.84
C GLU A 165 -2.07 -19.98 -12.35
N ARG A 166 -0.80 -19.86 -11.97
CA ARG A 166 0.00 -20.99 -11.48
C ARG A 166 -0.49 -21.49 -10.12
N ALA A 167 -0.79 -20.59 -9.19
CA ALA A 167 -1.15 -20.93 -7.82
C ALA A 167 -2.60 -21.41 -7.68
N TYR A 168 -3.56 -20.85 -8.41
CA TYR A 168 -5.00 -21.07 -8.16
C TYR A 168 -5.75 -21.84 -9.25
N LEU A 169 -5.16 -22.03 -10.43
CA LEU A 169 -5.83 -22.67 -11.57
C LEU A 169 -5.14 -23.94 -12.09
N ARG A 170 -3.94 -24.26 -11.61
CA ARG A 170 -3.19 -25.45 -12.01
C ARG A 170 -3.04 -26.41 -10.83
N PRO A 171 -3.91 -27.43 -10.67
CA PRO A 171 -3.85 -28.37 -9.56
C PRO A 171 -2.53 -29.16 -9.49
N ALA A 172 -1.90 -29.38 -10.65
CA ALA A 172 -0.64 -30.10 -10.77
C ALA A 172 0.61 -29.26 -10.42
N TYR A 173 0.46 -27.97 -10.10
CA TYR A 173 1.61 -27.11 -9.80
C TYR A 173 2.09 -27.32 -8.35
N PRO A 174 3.41 -27.50 -8.11
CA PRO A 174 3.94 -27.53 -6.76
C PRO A 174 3.69 -26.18 -6.08
N GLY A 175 2.76 -26.15 -5.14
CA GLY A 175 2.26 -24.92 -4.52
C GLY A 175 0.87 -24.47 -5.00
N PHE A 176 0.06 -25.37 -5.57
CA PHE A 176 -1.37 -25.14 -5.75
C PHE A 176 -2.03 -24.78 -4.42
N ARG A 177 -2.86 -23.74 -4.42
CA ARG A 177 -3.56 -23.23 -3.24
C ARG A 177 -5.05 -23.18 -3.52
N ASP A 178 -5.84 -23.38 -2.47
CA ASP A 178 -7.27 -23.16 -2.57
C ASP A 178 -7.55 -21.65 -2.47
N PHE A 179 -8.04 -21.10 -3.58
CA PHE A 179 -8.41 -19.69 -3.70
C PHE A 179 -9.46 -19.28 -2.66
N TRP A 180 -10.44 -20.14 -2.38
CA TRP A 180 -11.52 -19.79 -1.47
C TRP A 180 -11.05 -19.72 -0.02
N VAL A 181 -10.21 -20.69 0.39
CA VAL A 181 -9.58 -20.70 1.72
C VAL A 181 -8.75 -19.44 1.93
N ASP A 182 -7.89 -19.09 0.97
CA ASP A 182 -7.03 -17.91 1.06
C ASP A 182 -7.83 -16.60 1.15
N VAL A 183 -8.91 -16.46 0.36
CA VAL A 183 -9.77 -15.27 0.39
C VAL A 183 -10.52 -15.16 1.71
N VAL A 184 -11.06 -16.27 2.22
CA VAL A 184 -11.80 -16.27 3.49
C VAL A 184 -10.88 -16.01 4.68
N ASP A 185 -9.68 -16.61 4.69
CA ASP A 185 -8.71 -16.38 5.75
C ASP A 185 -8.20 -14.93 5.73
N ALA A 186 -7.93 -14.37 4.55
CA ALA A 186 -7.57 -12.95 4.40
C ALA A 186 -8.70 -12.03 4.90
N ARG A 187 -9.96 -12.31 4.53
CA ARG A 187 -11.11 -11.53 5.01
C ARG A 187 -11.29 -11.62 6.52
N ARG A 188 -11.27 -12.84 7.10
CA ARG A 188 -11.36 -13.05 8.56
C ARG A 188 -10.23 -12.36 9.30
N PHE A 189 -9.04 -12.34 8.72
CA PHE A 189 -7.90 -11.61 9.26
C PHE A 189 -8.14 -10.09 9.26
N LEU A 190 -8.62 -9.52 8.15
CA LEU A 190 -8.98 -8.10 8.07
C LEU A 190 -10.08 -7.72 9.07
N THR A 191 -11.11 -8.56 9.20
CA THR A 191 -12.19 -8.33 10.16
C THR A 191 -11.68 -8.35 11.59
N ARG A 192 -10.83 -9.31 11.98
CA ARG A 192 -10.22 -9.34 13.32
C ARG A 192 -9.29 -8.16 13.59
N ALA A 193 -8.46 -7.82 12.61
CA ALA A 193 -7.56 -6.66 12.71
C ALA A 193 -8.33 -5.33 12.87
N ALA A 194 -9.53 -5.21 12.32
CA ALA A 194 -10.39 -4.03 12.54
C ALA A 194 -10.90 -3.92 13.98
N HIS A 195 -11.00 -5.04 14.71
CA HIS A 195 -11.48 -5.09 16.09
C HIS A 195 -10.34 -5.10 17.14
N GLY A 196 -9.08 -5.05 16.71
CA GLY A 196 -7.91 -4.96 17.60
C GLY A 196 -7.35 -6.29 18.11
N GLU A 197 -7.70 -7.41 17.46
CA GLU A 197 -7.24 -8.78 17.80
C GLU A 197 -6.06 -9.28 16.92
#